data_AF-A0A1D8S6C4-F1
#
_entry.id   AF-A0A1D8S6C4-F1
#
_cell.length_a   1.000
_cell.length_b   1.000
_cell.length_c   1.000
_cell.angle_alpha   90.00
_cell.angle_beta   90.00
_cell.angle_gamma   90.00
#
_symmetry.space_group_name_H-M   'P 1'
#
loop_
_entity.id
_entity.type
_entity.pdbx_description
1 polymer ?
#
loop_
_entity_poly.entity_id
_entity_poly.type
_entity_poly.pdbx_seq_one_letter_code
_entity_poly.pdbx_strand_id
1 'polypeptide(L)' 'MTARDTLGGGWGPFLIVSLLGLLGIYLVSIANLGTTQRVAAMAIIAIVVVAAYEKFVGWG' A
#
# COMPACT_ATOMS: atom_id res chain seq x y z
N MET A 1 22.78 10.74 -19.92
CA MET A 1 21.81 10.47 -18.84
C MET A 1 20.60 9.83 -19.49
N THR A 2 20.51 8.51 -19.42
CA THR A 2 19.48 7.69 -20.05
C THR A 2 18.28 7.62 -19.11
N ALA A 3 17.05 7.60 -19.64
CA ALA A 3 15.78 7.63 -18.88
C ALA A 3 15.61 6.54 -17.78
N ARG A 4 16.57 5.61 -17.65
CA ARG A 4 16.68 4.66 -16.54
C ARG A 4 17.08 5.33 -15.22
N ASP A 5 17.84 6.42 -15.24
CA ASP A 5 18.32 7.07 -14.01
C ASP A 5 17.22 7.92 -13.33
N THR A 6 16.24 8.40 -14.09
CA THR A 6 15.08 9.17 -13.57
C THR A 6 13.97 8.30 -12.97
N LEU A 7 13.93 7.00 -13.26
CA LEU A 7 12.97 6.06 -12.68
C LEU A 7 13.48 5.38 -11.40
N GLY A 8 14.76 5.58 -11.04
CA GLY A 8 15.43 4.86 -9.96
C GLY A 8 15.37 5.50 -8.56
N GLY A 9 14.89 6.75 -8.43
CA GLY A 9 15.16 7.53 -7.20
C GLY A 9 14.05 7.65 -6.15
N GLY A 10 12.75 7.61 -6.52
CA GLY A 10 11.69 8.01 -5.57
C GLY A 10 10.35 7.29 -5.66
N TRP A 11 9.99 6.71 -6.80
CA TRP A 11 8.65 6.15 -7.01
C TRP A 11 8.54 4.63 -6.76
N GLY A 12 9.67 3.92 -6.75
CA GLY A 12 9.71 2.47 -6.51
C GLY A 12 9.02 2.05 -5.20
N PRO A 13 9.37 2.66 -4.05
CA PRO A 13 8.74 2.32 -2.77
C PRO A 13 7.23 2.61 -2.76
N PHE A 14 6.82 3.72 -3.37
CA PHE A 14 5.41 4.09 -3.50
C PHE A 14 4.61 3.04 -4.29
N LEU A 15 5.15 2.57 -5.42
CA LEU A 15 4.50 1.55 -6.24
C LEU A 15 4.38 0.22 -5.51
N ILE A 16 5.40 -0.16 -4.73
CA ILE A 16 5.38 -1.40 -3.93
C ILE A 16 4.29 -1.32 -2.85
N VAL A 17 4.23 -0.21 -2.10
CA VAL A 17 3.20 -0.01 -1.06
C VAL A 17 1.80 0.02 -1.68
N SER A 18 1.64 0.68 -2.82
CA SER A 18 0.37 0.75 -3.55
C SER A 18 -0.11 -0.63 -4.01
N LEU A 19 0.80 -1.46 -4.56
CA LEU A 19 0.51 -2.83 -4.96
C LEU A 19 0.14 -3.71 -3.76
N LEU A 20 0.85 -3.57 -2.64
CA LEU A 20 0.53 -4.30 -1.41
C LEU A 20 -0.82 -3.91 -0.83
N GLY A 21 -1.17 -2.62 -0.84
CA GLY A 21 -2.48 -2.14 -0.41
C GLY A 21 -3.62 -2.68 -1.28
N LEU A 22 -3.46 -2.62 -2.60
CA LEU A 22 -4.41 -3.20 -3.57
C LEU A 22 -4.61 -4.69 -3.37
N LEU A 23 -3.51 -5.42 -3.15
CA LEU A 23 -3.56 -6.85 -2.89
C LEU A 23 -4.32 -7.15 -1.58
N GLY A 24 -4.08 -6.39 -0.51
CA GLY A 24 -4.82 -6.51 0.74
C GLY A 24 -6.32 -6.29 0.57
N ILE A 25 -6.72 -5.23 -0.13
CA ILE A 25 -8.12 -4.90 -0.42
C ILE A 25 -8.78 -6.03 -1.23
N TYR A 26 -8.09 -6.54 -2.25
CA TYR A 26 -8.56 -7.63 -3.08
C TYR A 26 -8.79 -8.92 -2.27
N LEU A 27 -7.84 -9.29 -1.40
CA LEU A 27 -7.97 -10.46 -0.53
C LEU A 27 -9.15 -10.32 0.45
N VAL A 28 -9.37 -9.13 1.01
CA VAL A 28 -10.52 -8.84 1.88
C VAL A 28 -11.85 -8.86 1.10
N SER A 29 -11.83 -8.49 -0.18
CA SER A 29 -13.01 -8.54 -1.04
C SER A 29 -13.42 -9.99 -1.36
N ILE A 30 -12.45 -10.89 -1.54
CA ILE A 30 -12.70 -12.31 -1.82
C ILE A 30 -13.00 -13.09 -0.55
N ALA A 31 -12.41 -12.71 0.57
CA ALA A 31 -12.74 -13.31 1.84
C ALA A 31 -14.21 -13.00 2.16
N ASN A 32 -15.01 -14.05 2.35
CA ASN A 32 -16.43 -13.97 2.71
C ASN A 32 -16.59 -13.58 4.19
N LEU A 33 -15.98 -12.46 4.56
CA LEU A 33 -15.93 -11.90 5.89
C LEU A 33 -17.24 -11.17 6.19
N GLY A 34 -17.71 -11.27 7.43
CA GLY A 34 -18.83 -10.47 7.89
C GLY A 34 -18.52 -8.96 7.83
N THR A 35 -19.54 -8.11 7.75
CA THR A 35 -19.39 -6.65 7.55
C THR A 35 -18.41 -6.03 8.54
N THR A 36 -18.46 -6.43 9.81
CA THR A 36 -17.56 -5.95 10.88
C THR A 36 -16.10 -6.33 10.63
N GLN A 37 -15.85 -7.57 10.20
CA GLN A 37 -14.49 -8.04 9.89
C GLN A 37 -13.93 -7.36 8.64
N ARG A 38 -14.78 -7.11 7.63
CA ARG A 38 -14.39 -6.42 6.41
C ARG A 38 -13.97 -4.97 6.70
N VAL A 39 -14.73 -4.27 7.54
CA VAL A 39 -14.39 -2.91 7.99
C VAL A 39 -13.10 -2.89 8.80
N ALA A 40 -12.94 -3.81 9.75
CA ALA A 40 -11.72 -3.93 10.55
C ALA A 40 -10.48 -4.21 9.68
N ALA A 41 -10.59 -5.12 8.71
CA ALA A 41 -9.50 -5.44 7.81
C ALA A 41 -9.12 -4.25 6.91
N MET A 42 -10.09 -3.51 6.38
CA MET A 42 -9.83 -2.28 5.61
C MET A 42 -9.12 -1.22 6.46
N ALA A 43 -9.53 -1.05 7.72
CA ALA A 43 -8.86 -0.13 8.64
C ALA A 43 -7.40 -0.53 8.91
N ILE A 44 -7.12 -1.82 9.13
CA ILE A 44 -5.76 -2.33 9.31
C ILE A 44 -4.92 -2.10 8.04
N ILE A 45 -5.46 -2.40 6.86
CA ILE A 45 -4.78 -2.16 5.59
C ILE A 45 -4.44 -0.68 5.44
N ALA A 46 -5.38 0.23 5.74
CA ALA A 46 -5.13 1.66 5.68
C ALA A 46 -4.00 2.09 6.63
N ILE A 47 -3.99 1.62 7.88
CA ILE A 47 -2.93 1.91 8.85
C ILE A 47 -1.57 1.41 8.35
N VAL A 48 -1.52 0.18 7.84
CA VAL A 48 -0.27 -0.41 7.31
C VAL A 48 0.24 0.37 6.10
N VAL A 49 -0.64 0.78 5.18
CA VAL A 49 -0.28 1.57 4.02
C VAL A 49 0.26 2.94 4.43
N VAL A 50 -0.40 3.62 5.39
CA VAL A 50 0.05 4.92 5.91
C VAL A 50 1.39 4.78 6.62
N ALA A 51 1.55 3.80 7.51
CA ALA A 51 2.81 3.56 8.21
C ALA A 51 3.96 3.20 7.24
N ALA A 52 3.68 2.39 6.22
CA ALA A 52 4.64 2.10 5.17
C ALA A 52 4.99 3.37 4.37
N TYR A 53 4.00 4.19 4.04
CA TYR A 53 4.21 5.46 3.35
C TYR A 53 5.08 6.42 4.18
N GLU A 54 4.82 6.57 5.49
CA GLU A 54 5.68 7.36 6.38
C GLU A 54 7.13 6.85 6.39
N LYS A 55 7.32 5.53 6.43
CA LYS A 55 8.65 4.93 6.44
C LYS A 55 9.41 5.09 5.12
N PHE A 56 8.71 4.97 3.98
CA PHE A 56 9.35 4.89 2.66
C PHE A 56 9.38 6.21 1.91
N VAL A 57 8.37 7.05 2.11
CA VAL A 57 8.25 8.33 1.41
C VAL A 57 8.70 9.48 2.31
N GLY A 58 8.51 9.35 3.63
CA GLY A 58 8.89 10.39 4.59
C GLY A 58 8.06 11.66 4.39
N TRP A 59 7.49 12.21 5.47
CA TRP A 59 6.94 13.57 5.42
C TRP A 59 8.05 14.63 5.62
N GLY A 60 9.28 14.31 5.20
CA GLY A 60 10.51 15.10 5.43
C GLY A 60 11.77 14.28 5.22
#